data_AF-A0A1Q2MEV7-F1
#
_entry.id   AF-A0A1Q2MEV7-F1
#
_cell.length_a   1.000
_cell.length_b   1.000
_cell.length_c   1.000
_cell.angle_alpha   90.00
_cell.angle_beta   90.00
_cell.angle_gamma   90.00
#
_symmetry.space_group_name_H-M   'P 1'
#
loop_
_entity.id
_entity.type
_entity.pdbx_description
1 polymer ?
#
loop_
_entity_poly.entity_id
_entity_poly.type
_entity_poly.pdbx_seq_one_letter_code
_entity_poly.pdbx_strand_id
1 'polypeptide(L)'
;MEKNIHQRIFICPKCGSNKLGYQNYVKSVMPIIIDDAGQVSYEQPVVDHDDHVPAEFGYICQKCGNKISHAGEWLETESELIHYLNLSQEQLDREQKQFEVYIEEQAQEQKDRDEERHLCYEECCS
;
A
#
# COMPACT_ATOMS: atom_id res chain seq x y z
N MET A 1 23.46 -29.59 -1.79
CA MET A 1 21.99 -29.49 -1.79
C MET A 1 21.62 -28.24 -2.56
N GLU A 2 21.43 -28.38 -3.87
CA GLU A 2 20.96 -27.28 -4.71
C GLU A 2 19.49 -27.05 -4.40
N LYS A 3 19.16 -25.93 -3.78
CA LYS A 3 17.77 -25.49 -3.66
C LYS A 3 17.33 -25.11 -5.07
N ASN A 4 16.56 -25.99 -5.71
CA ASN A 4 15.79 -25.67 -6.92
C ASN A 4 14.71 -24.66 -6.51
N ILE A 5 15.08 -23.38 -6.46
CA ILE A 5 14.13 -22.29 -6.28
C ILE A 5 13.54 -22.05 -7.66
N HIS A 6 12.36 -22.60 -7.93
CA HIS A 6 11.52 -22.12 -9.00
C HIS A 6 11.12 -20.68 -8.64
N GLN A 7 11.97 -19.70 -8.95
CA GLN A 7 11.64 -18.28 -8.78
C GLN A 7 10.45 -17.97 -9.67
N ARG A 8 9.26 -17.85 -9.07
CA ARG A 8 8.09 -17.37 -9.82
C ARG A 8 8.34 -15.91 -10.17
N ILE A 9 8.12 -15.61 -11.44
CA ILE A 9 8.27 -14.26 -11.99
C ILE A 9 7.14 -13.41 -11.40
N PHE A 10 7.47 -12.24 -10.85
CA PHE A 10 6.47 -11.26 -10.45
C PHE A 10 5.62 -10.86 -11.66
N ILE A 11 4.30 -10.84 -11.51
CA ILE A 11 3.37 -10.31 -12.49
C ILE A 11 2.42 -9.37 -11.77
N CYS A 12 2.41 -8.09 -12.18
CA CYS A 12 1.54 -7.08 -11.59
C CYS A 12 0.06 -7.42 -11.89
N PRO A 13 -0.80 -7.57 -10.87
CA PRO A 13 -2.21 -7.92 -11.08
C PRO A 13 -2.99 -6.81 -11.80
N LYS A 14 -2.53 -5.55 -11.71
CA LYS A 14 -3.21 -4.40 -12.32
C LYS A 14 -2.89 -4.20 -13.81
N CYS A 15 -1.65 -4.47 -14.23
CA CYS A 15 -1.21 -4.14 -15.59
C CYS A 15 -0.41 -5.23 -16.32
N GLY A 16 -0.26 -6.42 -15.72
CA GLY A 16 0.44 -7.58 -16.29
C GLY A 16 1.95 -7.40 -16.47
N SER A 17 2.54 -6.31 -15.98
CA SER A 17 3.98 -6.06 -16.07
C SER A 17 4.75 -6.97 -15.13
N ASN A 18 5.92 -7.44 -15.55
CA ASN A 18 6.87 -8.16 -14.69
C ASN A 18 7.96 -7.26 -14.09
N LYS A 19 7.87 -5.94 -14.32
CA LYS A 19 8.83 -4.98 -13.75
C LYS A 19 8.51 -4.65 -12.30
N LEU A 20 9.33 -5.18 -11.40
CA LEU A 20 9.27 -4.95 -9.96
C LEU A 20 10.19 -3.81 -9.55
N GLY A 21 9.71 -2.94 -8.67
CA GLY A 21 10.49 -1.88 -8.03
C GLY A 21 10.28 -1.92 -6.53
N TYR A 22 11.14 -1.23 -5.80
CA TYR A 22 11.00 -1.06 -4.35
C TYR A 22 11.05 0.43 -4.06
N GLN A 23 10.00 0.93 -3.40
CA GLN A 23 9.89 2.31 -3.00
C GLN A 23 10.30 2.42 -1.54
N ASN A 24 11.39 3.12 -1.27
CA ASN A 24 11.85 3.36 0.09
C ASN A 24 11.45 4.76 0.60
N TYR A 25 11.40 5.75 -0.29
CA TYR A 25 11.17 7.15 0.06
C TYR A 25 10.54 7.94 -1.08
N VAL A 26 9.85 9.04 -0.77
CA VAL A 26 9.43 10.06 -1.75
C VAL A 26 10.05 11.37 -1.31
N LYS A 27 10.93 11.94 -2.12
CA LYS A 27 11.39 13.31 -1.93
C LYS A 27 10.74 14.20 -2.98
N SER A 28 10.04 15.24 -2.54
CA SER A 28 9.44 16.26 -3.39
C SER A 28 9.95 17.62 -2.94
N VAL A 29 10.63 18.32 -3.83
CA VAL A 29 11.15 19.68 -3.58
C VAL A 29 10.45 20.63 -4.52
N MET A 30 9.91 21.72 -3.97
CA MET A 30 9.26 22.76 -4.75
C MET A 30 10.25 23.90 -5.00
N PRO A 31 10.69 24.14 -6.25
CA PRO A 31 11.59 25.23 -6.55
C PRO A 31 10.92 26.58 -6.28
N ILE A 32 11.68 27.52 -5.74
CA ILE A 32 11.23 28.89 -5.47
C ILE A 32 12.08 29.83 -6.32
N ILE A 33 11.44 30.64 -7.16
CA ILE A 33 12.08 31.72 -7.91
C ILE A 33 11.70 33.04 -7.26
N ILE A 34 12.71 33.87 -6.98
CA ILE A 34 12.54 35.25 -6.55
C ILE A 34 13.00 36.14 -7.70
N ASP A 35 12.11 36.97 -8.23
CA ASP A 35 12.44 37.89 -9.33
C ASP A 35 13.18 39.15 -8.85
N ASP A 36 13.60 39.99 -9.80
CA ASP A 36 14.33 41.23 -9.52
C ASP A 36 13.49 42.28 -8.75
N ALA A 37 12.16 42.11 -8.71
CA ALA A 37 11.24 42.93 -7.93
C ALA A 37 10.99 42.35 -6.53
N GLY A 38 11.57 41.19 -6.20
CA GLY A 38 11.40 40.48 -4.94
C GLY A 38 10.12 39.65 -4.86
N GLN A 39 9.43 39.43 -5.98
CA GLN A 39 8.23 38.58 -6.03
C GLN A 39 8.64 37.11 -6.01
N VAL A 40 8.03 36.35 -5.11
CA VAL A 40 8.28 34.92 -4.92
C VAL A 40 7.27 34.11 -5.72
N SER A 41 7.75 33.17 -6.54
CA SER A 41 6.94 32.23 -7.31
C SER A 41 7.39 30.79 -7.06
N TYR A 42 6.42 29.87 -7.01
CA TYR A 42 6.65 28.44 -6.79
C TYR A 42 6.50 27.70 -8.11
N GLU A 43 7.49 26.88 -8.48
CA GLU A 43 7.45 26.08 -9.69
C GLU A 43 6.93 24.66 -9.43
N GLN A 44 6.87 23.85 -10.50
CA GLN A 44 6.48 22.45 -10.40
C GLN A 44 7.44 21.68 -9.48
N PRO A 45 6.93 20.79 -8.61
CA PRO A 45 7.78 19.99 -7.74
C PRO A 45 8.73 19.10 -8.55
N VAL A 46 9.97 19.02 -8.10
CA VAL A 46 10.98 18.11 -8.62
C VAL A 46 11.30 17.04 -7.60
N VAL A 47 11.60 15.83 -8.08
CA VAL A 47 12.12 14.77 -7.23
C VAL A 47 13.57 15.11 -6.94
N ASP A 48 13.88 15.31 -5.66
CA ASP A 48 15.25 15.55 -5.25
C ASP A 48 15.87 14.20 -4.82
N HIS A 49 17.16 14.02 -5.07
CA HIS A 49 17.85 12.75 -4.90
C HIS A 49 18.56 12.60 -3.55
N ASP A 50 18.61 13.66 -2.72
CA ASP A 50 19.54 13.72 -1.57
C ASP A 50 18.92 13.77 -0.15
N ASP A 51 17.60 14.01 0.03
CA ASP A 51 16.97 14.28 1.37
C ASP A 51 15.53 13.73 1.46
N HIS A 52 15.42 12.50 1.93
CA HIS A 52 14.28 11.66 1.67
C HIS A 52 13.18 11.81 2.75
N VAL A 53 11.91 12.01 2.37
CA VAL A 53 10.77 11.86 3.30
C VAL A 53 10.36 10.38 3.31
N PRO A 54 10.08 9.77 4.48
CA PRO A 54 9.52 8.42 4.53
C PRO A 54 8.26 8.36 3.68
N ALA A 55 8.34 7.62 2.59
CA ALA A 55 7.16 7.08 1.95
C ALA A 55 6.75 5.82 2.71
N GLU A 56 5.50 5.41 2.54
CA GLU A 56 5.10 4.06 2.91
C GLU A 56 5.95 3.08 2.09
N PHE A 57 6.97 2.50 2.71
CA PHE A 57 7.95 1.65 2.05
C PHE A 57 7.30 0.39 1.52
N GLY A 58 7.82 -0.19 0.44
CA GLY A 58 7.35 -1.46 -0.08
C GLY A 58 7.53 -1.67 -1.58
N TYR A 59 7.17 -2.87 -2.04
CA TYR A 59 7.31 -3.24 -3.43
C TYR A 59 6.21 -2.63 -4.29
N ILE A 60 6.60 -2.13 -5.46
CA ILE A 60 5.71 -1.49 -6.43
C ILE A 60 5.91 -2.08 -7.83
N CYS A 61 4.89 -1.98 -8.68
CA CYS A 61 5.07 -2.19 -10.11
C CYS A 61 5.74 -0.97 -10.75
N GLN A 62 6.92 -1.12 -11.36
CA GLN A 62 7.61 0.01 -12.02
C GLN A 62 6.85 0.58 -13.21
N LYS A 63 5.91 -0.18 -13.81
CA LYS A 63 5.15 0.28 -14.98
C LYS A 63 3.97 1.17 -14.59
N CYS A 64 3.20 0.79 -13.56
CA CYS A 64 1.96 1.49 -13.19
C CYS A 64 2.00 2.13 -11.80
N GLY A 65 3.11 2.02 -11.08
CA GLY A 65 3.29 2.56 -9.73
C GLY A 65 2.46 1.88 -8.66
N ASN A 66 1.68 0.82 -8.98
CA ASN A 66 0.81 0.18 -8.01
C ASN A 66 1.64 -0.53 -6.94
N LYS A 67 1.39 -0.19 -5.68
CA LYS A 67 1.94 -0.91 -4.54
C LYS A 67 1.42 -2.35 -4.52
N ILE A 68 2.30 -3.29 -4.19
CA ILE A 68 1.95 -4.70 -4.15
C ILE A 68 1.42 -4.99 -2.76
N SER A 69 0.23 -5.57 -2.75
CA SER A 69 -0.48 -5.93 -1.54
C SER A 69 -1.07 -7.32 -1.67
N HIS A 70 -1.22 -8.02 -0.55
CA HIS A 70 -1.87 -9.32 -0.45
C HIS A 70 -2.60 -9.42 0.87
N ALA A 71 -3.83 -9.92 0.87
CA ALA A 71 -4.66 -10.07 2.08
C ALA A 71 -4.71 -8.80 2.96
N GLY A 72 -4.84 -7.63 2.30
CA GLY A 72 -4.93 -6.33 2.97
C GLY A 72 -3.59 -5.71 3.39
N GLU A 73 -2.50 -6.46 3.35
CA GLU A 73 -1.19 -5.97 3.77
C GLU A 73 -0.32 -5.59 2.58
N TRP A 74 0.55 -4.61 2.77
CA TRP A 74 1.57 -4.25 1.79
C TRP A 74 2.78 -5.16 1.94
N LEU A 75 3.39 -5.52 0.81
CA LEU A 75 4.65 -6.27 0.83
C LEU A 75 5.79 -5.27 1.01
N GLU A 76 6.37 -5.26 2.19
CA GLU A 76 7.38 -4.31 2.64
C GLU A 76 8.77 -4.94 2.75
N THR A 77 8.85 -6.24 3.03
CA THR A 77 10.12 -6.96 3.20
C THR A 77 10.36 -7.98 2.08
N GLU A 78 11.64 -8.27 1.82
CA GLU A 78 12.01 -9.29 0.83
C GLU A 78 11.44 -10.66 1.19
N SER A 79 11.37 -10.99 2.49
CA SER A 79 10.75 -12.22 2.97
C SER A 79 9.27 -12.31 2.60
N GLU A 80 8.51 -11.22 2.76
CA GLU A 80 7.08 -11.17 2.38
C GLU A 80 6.91 -11.34 0.87
N LEU A 81 7.73 -10.65 0.08
CA LEU A 81 7.70 -10.78 -1.37
C LEU A 81 8.04 -12.21 -1.83
N ILE A 82 9.10 -12.81 -1.29
CA ILE A 82 9.49 -14.17 -1.62
C ILE A 82 8.38 -15.15 -1.20
N HIS A 83 7.80 -14.95 -0.02
CA HIS A 83 6.68 -15.76 0.44
C HIS A 83 5.51 -15.68 -0.54
N TYR A 84 5.05 -14.46 -0.85
CA TYR A 84 3.98 -14.19 -1.80
C TYR A 84 4.21 -14.84 -3.17
N LEU A 85 5.40 -14.69 -3.74
CA LEU A 85 5.74 -15.29 -5.04
C LEU A 85 5.77 -16.82 -5.00
N ASN A 86 5.96 -17.45 -3.85
CA ASN A 86 6.00 -18.90 -3.71
C ASN A 86 4.62 -19.54 -3.45
N LEU A 87 3.61 -18.76 -3.05
CA LEU A 87 2.25 -19.26 -2.83
C LEU A 87 1.62 -19.74 -4.14
N SER A 88 0.92 -20.88 -4.12
CA SER A 88 0.07 -21.29 -5.24
C SER A 88 -1.12 -20.34 -5.41
N GLN A 89 -1.72 -20.32 -6.60
CA GLN A 89 -2.93 -19.51 -6.83
C GLN A 89 -4.05 -19.89 -5.85
N GLU A 90 -4.21 -21.17 -5.56
CA GLU A 90 -5.20 -21.66 -4.60
C GLU A 90 -4.93 -21.15 -3.17
N GLN A 91 -3.67 -21.01 -2.78
CA GLN A 91 -3.30 -20.44 -1.48
C GLN A 91 -3.58 -18.93 -1.44
N LEU A 92 -3.21 -18.21 -2.50
CA LEU A 92 -3.50 -16.78 -2.62
C LEU A 92 -5.00 -16.50 -2.50
N ASP A 93 -5.82 -17.26 -3.24
CA ASP A 93 -7.27 -17.10 -3.24
C ASP A 93 -7.89 -17.42 -1.86
N ARG A 94 -7.30 -18.38 -1.15
CA ARG A 94 -7.76 -18.79 0.19
C ARG A 94 -7.46 -17.72 1.23
N GLU A 95 -6.23 -17.22 1.25
CA GLU A 95 -5.81 -16.16 2.19
C GLU A 95 -6.58 -14.86 1.93
N GLN A 96 -6.78 -14.50 0.67
CA GLN A 96 -7.58 -13.34 0.27
C GLN A 96 -9.04 -13.45 0.76
N LYS A 97 -9.67 -14.63 0.60
CA LYS A 97 -11.04 -14.88 1.11
C LYS A 97 -11.12 -14.81 2.63
N GLN A 98 -10.13 -15.34 3.34
CA GLN A 98 -10.10 -15.29 4.80
C GLN A 98 -10.02 -13.84 5.29
N PHE A 99 -9.21 -13.02 4.62
CA PHE A 99 -9.14 -11.59 4.90
C PHE A 99 -10.47 -10.87 4.63
N GLU A 100 -11.13 -11.15 3.50
CA GLU A 100 -12.42 -10.56 3.16
C GLU A 100 -13.50 -10.86 4.23
N VAL A 101 -13.60 -12.11 4.67
CA VAL A 101 -14.53 -12.51 5.75
C VAL A 101 -14.21 -11.76 7.05
N TYR A 102 -12.93 -11.67 7.43
CA TYR A 102 -12.53 -10.95 8.63
C TYR A 102 -12.92 -9.47 8.58
N ILE A 103 -12.73 -8.80 7.43
CA ILE A 103 -13.12 -7.40 7.25
C ILE A 103 -14.64 -7.22 7.35
N GLU A 104 -15.42 -8.13 6.78
CA GLU A 104 -16.88 -8.10 6.89
C GLU A 104 -17.37 -8.28 8.33
N GLU A 105 -16.78 -9.22 9.07
CA GLU A 105 -17.09 -9.43 10.49
C GLU A 105 -16.77 -8.18 11.33
N GLN A 106 -15.59 -7.59 11.15
CA GLN A 106 -15.20 -6.36 11.84
C GLN A 106 -16.12 -5.17 11.51
N ALA A 107 -16.56 -5.06 10.25
CA ALA A 107 -17.48 -4.02 9.83
C ALA A 107 -18.87 -4.20 10.46
N GLN A 108 -19.33 -5.45 10.63
CA GLN A 108 -20.62 -5.73 11.29
C GLN A 108 -20.55 -5.45 12.79
N GLU A 109 -19.50 -5.93 13.47
CA GLU A 109 -19.30 -5.66 14.90
C GLU A 109 -19.26 -4.15 15.21
N GLN A 110 -18.65 -3.35 14.32
CA GLN A 110 -18.63 -1.90 14.48
C GLN A 110 -20.02 -1.28 14.34
N LYS A 111 -20.84 -1.75 13.38
CA LYS A 111 -22.22 -1.28 13.23
C LYS A 111 -23.06 -1.63 14.45
N ASP A 112 -22.96 -2.86 14.94
CA ASP A 112 -23.72 -3.31 16.12
C ASP A 112 -23.39 -2.45 17.35
N ARG A 113 -22.10 -2.12 17.56
CA ARG A 113 -21.67 -1.20 18.64
C ARG A 113 -22.21 0.22 18.47
N ASP A 114 -22.26 0.71 17.23
CA ASP A 114 -22.75 2.07 16.94
C ASP A 114 -24.28 2.14 17.12
N GLU A 115 -25.01 1.08 16.78
CA GLU A 115 -26.46 0.94 17.04
C GLU A 115 -26.77 0.86 18.54
N GLU A 116 -26.03 0.04 19.31
CA GLU A 116 -26.17 -0.02 20.78
C GLU A 116 -25.91 1.36 21.42
N ARG A 117 -24.86 2.06 20.98
CA ARG A 117 -24.55 3.42 21.46
C ARG A 117 -25.69 4.39 21.16
N HIS A 118 -26.30 4.30 19.97
CA HIS A 118 -27.42 5.15 19.59
C HIS A 118 -28.63 4.89 20.50
N LEU A 119 -28.99 3.63 20.74
CA LEU A 119 -30.08 3.24 21.64
C LEU A 119 -29.84 3.74 23.07
N CYS A 120 -28.64 3.61 23.61
CA CYS A 120 -28.30 4.14 24.94
C CYS A 120 -28.44 5.67 25.01
N TYR A 121 -28.10 6.39 23.94
CA TYR A 121 -28.24 7.85 23.89
C TYR A 121 -29.72 8.27 23.87
N GLU A 122 -30.55 7.57 23.09
CA GLU A 122 -31.99 7.82 23.05
C GLU A 122 -32.67 7.53 24.39
N GLU A 123 -32.29 6.45 25.09
CA GLU A 123 -32.85 6.11 26.40
C GLU A 123 -32.39 7.05 27.53
N CYS A 124 -31.19 7.63 27.45
CA CYS A 124 -30.65 8.54 28.49
C CYS A 124 -31.02 10.02 28.31
N CYS A 125 -31.50 10.42 27.12
CA CYS A 125 -31.89 11.80 26.81
C CYS A 125 -33.39 11.98 26.57
N SER A 126 -34.20 10.97 26.92
CA SER A 126 -35.67 11.01 26.92
C SER A 126 -36.26 11.33 28.29
#